data_AF-A0A023EM55-F1
#
_entry.id   AF-A0A023EM55-F1
#
_cell.length_a   1.000
_cell.length_b   1.000
_cell.length_c   1.000
_cell.angle_alpha   90.00
_cell.angle_beta   90.00
_cell.angle_gamma   90.00
#
_symmetry.space_group_name_H-M   'P 1'
#
loop_
_entity.id
_entity.type
_entity.pdbx_description
1 polymer ?
#
loop_
_entity_poly.entity_id
_entity_poly.type
_entity_poly.pdbx_seq_one_letter_code
_entity_poly.pdbx_strand_id
1 'polypeptide(L)'
;AAYGACQNLVATVARKPSVSELSALDNATAGFLAAFFSSFTLCPTELIKCKLQALREVQQNNLKPGEKVPKVSPWKLTRQILRTEGIPGMFRGLTSTFAREMPGYFFFFGGYEASRDLMAEPGQSKDDIGPLKTMVAGAVGGVALWTAIFPADVIKSRIQVQSLRLSMTQVGVEIFRKEGLMAFYNGLQPTIVRTIPATAVLFVVYEYSKKLMTELFV
;
A
#
# COMPACT_ATOMS: atom_id res chain seq x y z
N ALA A 1 12.25 -9.45 5.63
CA ALA A 1 13.63 -9.44 5.09
C ALA A 1 14.03 -8.07 4.54
N ALA A 2 13.38 -7.55 3.50
CA ALA A 2 13.75 -6.26 2.90
C ALA A 2 13.71 -5.06 3.87
N TYR A 3 12.65 -4.94 4.68
CA TYR A 3 12.53 -3.85 5.66
C TYR A 3 13.67 -3.85 6.71
N GLY A 4 13.97 -4.97 7.33
CA GLY A 4 15.07 -5.08 8.30
C GLY A 4 16.45 -4.80 7.67
N ALA A 5 16.68 -5.22 6.42
CA ALA A 5 17.91 -4.87 5.70
C ALA A 5 18.01 -3.36 5.45
N CYS A 6 16.91 -2.70 5.06
CA CYS A 6 16.85 -1.24 4.91
C CYS A 6 17.04 -0.52 6.25
N GLN A 7 16.49 -1.03 7.36
CA GLN A 7 16.72 -0.47 8.69
C GLN A 7 18.20 -0.54 9.09
N ASN A 8 18.88 -1.66 8.84
CA ASN A 8 20.32 -1.80 9.10
C ASN A 8 21.15 -0.81 8.27
N LEU A 9 20.80 -0.65 6.99
CA LEU A 9 21.45 0.32 6.11
C LEU A 9 21.24 1.76 6.61
N VAL A 10 20.01 2.12 6.97
CA VAL A 10 19.71 3.46 7.53
C VAL A 10 20.42 3.68 8.86
N ALA A 11 20.46 2.68 9.75
CA ALA A 11 21.21 2.77 11.01
C ALA A 11 22.70 3.02 10.77
N THR A 12 23.28 2.34 9.78
CA THR A 12 24.70 2.50 9.42
C THR A 12 24.96 3.91 8.87
N VAL A 13 24.09 4.41 7.98
CA VAL A 13 24.20 5.75 7.39
C VAL A 13 23.98 6.85 8.43
N ALA A 14 23.01 6.67 9.32
CA ALA A 14 22.68 7.59 10.41
C ALA A 14 23.64 7.49 11.61
N ARG A 15 24.65 6.61 11.55
CA ARG A 15 25.63 6.34 12.62
C ARG A 15 24.99 6.00 13.97
N LYS A 16 23.94 5.17 13.93
CA LYS A 16 23.25 4.67 15.12
C LYS A 16 23.77 3.28 15.49
N PRO A 17 23.98 3.00 16.79
CA PRO A 17 24.58 1.75 17.25
C PRO A 17 23.65 0.54 17.06
N SER A 18 22.33 0.76 16.98
CA SER A 18 21.34 -0.31 16.84
C SER A 18 20.06 0.15 16.14
N VAL A 19 19.31 -0.81 15.59
CA VAL A 19 18.00 -0.58 14.94
C VAL A 19 16.96 -0.07 15.94
N SER A 20 17.09 -0.43 17.23
CA SER A 20 16.18 0.01 18.28
C SER A 20 16.25 1.52 18.55
N GLU A 21 17.38 2.18 18.22
CA GLU A 21 17.56 3.63 18.37
C GLU A 21 17.12 4.44 17.13
N LEU A 22 16.54 3.79 16.11
CA LEU A 22 16.03 4.48 14.94
C LEU A 22 14.84 5.37 15.31
N SER A 23 14.89 6.62 14.86
CA SER A 23 13.81 7.58 15.03
C SER A 23 12.63 7.25 14.12
N ALA A 24 11.48 7.90 14.32
CA ALA A 24 10.35 7.77 13.41
C ALA A 24 10.72 8.11 11.95
N LEU A 25 11.57 9.11 11.73
CA LEU A 25 12.05 9.48 10.39
C LEU A 25 12.96 8.41 9.78
N ASP A 26 13.85 7.82 10.58
CA ASP A 26 14.74 6.75 10.10
C ASP A 26 13.95 5.50 9.69
N ASN A 27 12.93 5.15 10.47
CA ASN A 27 12.06 4.03 10.13
C ASN A 27 11.15 4.32 8.94
N ALA A 28 10.69 5.57 8.78
CA ALA A 28 9.96 6.02 7.60
C ALA A 28 10.83 5.91 6.33
N THR A 29 12.10 6.36 6.39
CA THR A 29 13.03 6.24 5.27
C THR A 29 13.39 4.78 4.96
N ALA A 30 13.59 3.95 5.98
CA ALA A 30 13.76 2.50 5.80
C ALA A 30 12.53 1.86 5.12
N GLY A 31 11.33 2.30 5.50
CA GLY A 31 10.06 1.89 4.89
C GLY A 31 9.98 2.24 3.40
N PHE A 32 10.32 3.48 3.07
CA PHE A 32 10.41 3.98 1.69
C PHE A 32 11.38 3.16 0.83
N LEU A 33 12.58 2.88 1.35
CA LEU A 33 13.59 2.09 0.65
C LEU A 33 13.19 0.62 0.50
N ALA A 34 12.56 0.05 1.53
CA ALA A 34 12.05 -1.32 1.45
C ALA A 34 10.92 -1.43 0.41
N ALA A 35 10.08 -0.40 0.30
CA ALA A 35 9.00 -0.33 -0.68
C ALA A 35 9.53 -0.37 -2.12
N PHE A 36 10.69 0.22 -2.40
CA PHE A 36 11.36 0.13 -3.71
C PHE A 36 11.59 -1.33 -4.12
N PHE A 37 12.17 -2.15 -3.25
CA PHE A 37 12.41 -3.57 -3.56
C PHE A 37 11.11 -4.38 -3.64
N SER A 38 10.16 -4.12 -2.74
CA SER A 38 8.86 -4.79 -2.77
C SER A 38 8.04 -4.46 -4.03
N SER A 39 8.25 -3.27 -4.62
CA SER A 39 7.52 -2.87 -5.83
C SER A 39 7.86 -3.75 -7.03
N PHE A 40 9.06 -4.32 -7.10
CA PHE A 40 9.41 -5.28 -8.16
C PHE A 40 8.64 -6.60 -8.04
N THR A 41 8.29 -7.01 -6.83
CA THR A 41 7.48 -8.23 -6.62
C THR A 41 5.99 -7.95 -6.77
N LEU A 42 5.55 -6.76 -6.36
CA LEU A 42 4.15 -6.34 -6.45
C LEU A 42 3.73 -6.00 -7.89
N CYS A 43 4.54 -5.25 -8.63
CA CYS A 43 4.17 -4.70 -9.94
C CYS A 43 3.61 -5.74 -10.93
N PRO A 44 4.23 -6.93 -11.13
CA PRO A 44 3.67 -7.97 -11.99
C PRO A 44 2.26 -8.43 -11.59
N THR A 45 2.04 -8.61 -10.28
CA THR A 45 0.73 -9.05 -9.76
C THR A 45 -0.32 -7.96 -9.87
N GLU A 46 0.04 -6.71 -9.62
CA GLU A 46 -0.83 -5.56 -9.75
C GLU A 46 -1.21 -5.30 -11.21
N LEU A 47 -0.25 -5.44 -12.13
CA LEU A 47 -0.49 -5.30 -13.56
C LEU A 47 -1.53 -6.31 -14.05
N ILE A 48 -1.37 -7.58 -13.67
CA ILE A 48 -2.33 -8.65 -14.04
C ILE A 48 -3.70 -8.33 -13.45
N LYS A 49 -3.77 -7.97 -12.17
CA LYS A 49 -5.03 -7.62 -11.49
C LYS A 49 -5.73 -6.46 -12.19
N CYS A 50 -5.03 -5.36 -12.44
CA CYS A 50 -5.58 -4.17 -13.09
C CYS A 50 -6.06 -4.46 -14.52
N LYS A 51 -5.28 -5.21 -15.31
CA LYS A 51 -5.68 -5.62 -16.67
C LYS A 51 -6.91 -6.52 -16.65
N LEU A 52 -7.01 -7.47 -15.72
CA LEU A 52 -8.19 -8.32 -15.58
C LEU A 52 -9.43 -7.51 -15.18
N GLN A 53 -9.28 -6.54 -14.29
CA GLN A 53 -10.37 -5.64 -13.89
C GLN A 53 -10.85 -4.80 -15.08
N ALA A 54 -9.92 -4.17 -15.81
CA ALA A 54 -10.25 -3.39 -16.99
C ALA A 54 -10.92 -4.23 -18.10
N LEU A 55 -10.41 -5.45 -18.37
CA LEU A 55 -11.03 -6.36 -19.34
C LEU A 55 -12.45 -6.77 -18.95
N ARG A 56 -12.69 -7.01 -17.65
CA ARG A 56 -14.03 -7.36 -17.15
C ARG A 56 -15.00 -6.19 -17.30
N GLU A 57 -14.57 -4.98 -17.01
CA GLU A 57 -15.40 -3.78 -17.14
C GLU A 57 -15.77 -3.50 -18.61
N VAL A 58 -14.81 -3.59 -19.53
CA VAL A 58 -15.06 -3.46 -20.98
C VAL A 58 -16.01 -4.55 -21.47
N GLN A 59 -15.85 -5.79 -21.01
CA GLN A 59 -16.77 -6.86 -21.36
C GLN A 59 -18.16 -6.61 -20.79
N GLN A 60 -18.27 -6.18 -19.54
CA GLN A 60 -19.56 -5.84 -18.90
C GLN A 60 -20.33 -4.78 -19.69
N ASN A 61 -19.65 -3.74 -20.17
CA ASN A 61 -20.28 -2.67 -20.94
C ASN A 61 -20.74 -3.10 -22.35
N ASN A 62 -20.20 -4.19 -22.90
CA ASN A 62 -20.53 -4.70 -24.24
C ASN A 62 -21.47 -5.92 -24.25
N LEU A 63 -21.94 -6.38 -23.08
CA LEU A 63 -22.83 -7.55 -22.99
C LEU A 63 -24.25 -7.20 -23.43
N LYS A 64 -24.86 -8.09 -24.21
CA LYS A 64 -26.30 -8.06 -24.43
C LYS A 64 -27.04 -8.54 -23.16
N PRO A 65 -28.29 -8.10 -22.92
CA PRO A 65 -29.08 -8.56 -21.78
C PRO A 65 -29.15 -10.10 -21.78
N GLY A 66 -28.67 -10.73 -20.70
CA GLY A 66 -28.67 -12.19 -20.51
C GLY A 66 -27.35 -12.91 -20.84
N GLU A 67 -26.36 -12.23 -21.44
CA GLU A 67 -25.03 -12.81 -21.64
C GLU A 67 -24.17 -12.73 -20.38
N LYS A 68 -23.35 -13.77 -20.14
CA LYS A 68 -22.40 -13.81 -19.02
C LYS A 68 -21.05 -13.26 -19.47
N VAL A 69 -20.41 -12.48 -18.60
CA VAL A 69 -19.03 -11.98 -18.80
C VAL A 69 -18.09 -13.18 -19.04
N PRO A 70 -17.36 -13.25 -20.17
CA PRO A 70 -16.38 -14.29 -20.40
C PRO A 70 -15.30 -14.29 -19.30
N LYS A 71 -15.06 -15.42 -18.65
CA LYS A 71 -14.02 -15.52 -17.61
C LYS A 71 -12.63 -15.45 -18.24
N VAL A 72 -11.96 -14.30 -18.10
CA VAL A 72 -10.54 -14.18 -18.44
C VAL A 72 -9.69 -14.78 -17.31
N SER A 73 -8.83 -15.74 -17.67
CA SER A 73 -7.93 -16.40 -16.71
C SER A 73 -6.66 -15.57 -16.49
N PRO A 74 -6.23 -15.32 -15.23
CA PRO A 74 -4.97 -14.66 -14.94
C PRO A 74 -3.77 -15.32 -15.61
N TRP A 75 -3.77 -16.66 -15.68
CA TRP A 75 -2.69 -17.44 -16.28
C TRP A 75 -2.60 -17.22 -17.79
N LYS A 76 -3.75 -17.20 -18.48
CA LYS A 76 -3.79 -16.93 -19.92
C LYS A 76 -3.26 -15.53 -20.23
N LEU A 77 -3.69 -14.53 -19.44
CA LEU A 77 -3.21 -13.15 -19.59
C LEU A 77 -1.70 -13.04 -19.32
N THR A 78 -1.20 -13.68 -18.27
CA THR A 78 0.23 -13.70 -17.94
C THR A 78 1.05 -14.31 -19.07
N ARG A 79 0.64 -15.49 -19.56
CA ARG A 79 1.29 -16.17 -20.69
C ARG A 79 1.25 -15.34 -21.96
N GLN A 80 0.15 -14.62 -22.21
CA GLN A 80 0.02 -13.72 -23.34
C GLN A 80 1.03 -12.58 -23.26
N ILE A 81 1.10 -11.87 -22.12
CA ILE A 81 2.05 -10.76 -21.91
C ILE A 81 3.49 -11.23 -22.10
N LEU A 82 3.86 -12.36 -21.49
CA LEU A 82 5.21 -12.92 -21.62
C LEU A 82 5.56 -13.28 -23.07
N ARG A 83 4.59 -13.75 -23.87
CA ARG A 83 4.81 -14.07 -25.30
C ARG A 83 4.89 -12.84 -26.18
N THR A 84 4.11 -11.80 -25.91
CA THR A 84 4.02 -10.61 -26.78
C THR A 84 5.02 -9.52 -26.42
N GLU A 85 5.31 -9.34 -25.13
CA GLU A 85 6.11 -8.22 -24.60
C GLU A 85 7.33 -8.68 -23.79
N GLY A 86 7.45 -9.98 -23.53
CA GLY A 86 8.51 -10.54 -22.70
C GLY A 86 8.42 -10.13 -21.22
N ILE A 87 9.51 -10.35 -20.50
CA ILE A 87 9.66 -9.99 -19.08
C ILE A 87 9.45 -8.48 -18.83
N PRO A 88 9.96 -7.55 -19.66
CA PRO A 88 9.74 -6.12 -19.44
C PRO A 88 8.26 -5.72 -19.45
N GLY A 89 7.41 -6.46 -20.19
CA GLY A 89 5.96 -6.25 -20.19
C GLY A 89 5.33 -6.38 -18.81
N MET A 90 5.88 -7.24 -17.94
CA MET A 90 5.38 -7.47 -16.57
C MET A 90 5.65 -6.29 -15.63
N PHE A 91 6.54 -5.38 -15.99
CA PHE A 91 6.90 -4.19 -15.21
C PHE A 91 6.31 -2.89 -15.77
N ARG A 92 5.36 -2.99 -16.71
CA ARG A 92 4.61 -1.82 -17.18
C ARG A 92 3.79 -1.24 -16.04
N GLY A 93 4.07 0.03 -15.72
CA GLY A 93 3.45 0.73 -14.59
C GLY A 93 4.29 0.72 -13.31
N LEU A 94 5.52 0.21 -13.33
CA LEU A 94 6.42 0.22 -12.18
C LEU A 94 6.63 1.61 -11.59
N THR A 95 6.69 2.66 -12.42
CA THR A 95 6.76 4.05 -11.96
C THR A 95 5.52 4.46 -11.16
N SER A 96 4.32 4.03 -11.58
CA SER A 96 3.09 4.25 -10.82
C SER A 96 3.08 3.44 -9.53
N THR A 97 3.62 2.22 -9.52
CA THR A 97 3.77 1.42 -8.31
C THR A 97 4.72 2.13 -7.34
N PHE A 98 5.89 2.60 -7.79
CA PHE A 98 6.81 3.38 -6.94
C PHE A 98 6.18 4.64 -6.37
N ALA A 99 5.50 5.43 -7.21
CA ALA A 99 4.85 6.67 -6.80
C ALA A 99 3.78 6.47 -5.73
N ARG A 100 3.20 5.26 -5.64
CA ARG A 100 2.22 4.89 -4.62
C ARG A 100 2.87 4.26 -3.39
N GLU A 101 3.62 3.18 -3.60
CA GLU A 101 4.14 2.35 -2.51
C GLU A 101 5.18 3.10 -1.68
N MET A 102 6.12 3.81 -2.32
CA MET A 102 7.24 4.40 -1.58
C MET A 102 6.78 5.51 -0.63
N PRO A 103 6.00 6.53 -1.06
CA PRO A 103 5.43 7.51 -0.14
C PRO A 103 4.47 6.85 0.86
N GLY A 104 3.66 5.89 0.41
CA GLY A 104 2.72 5.19 1.27
C GLY A 104 3.37 4.54 2.49
N TYR A 105 4.42 3.75 2.26
CA TYR A 105 5.17 3.10 3.33
C TYR A 105 5.99 4.09 4.17
N PHE A 106 6.46 5.19 3.58
CA PHE A 106 7.10 6.27 4.36
C PHE A 106 6.14 6.82 5.42
N PHE A 107 4.95 7.23 5.01
CA PHE A 107 3.95 7.77 5.95
C PHE A 107 3.40 6.71 6.89
N PHE A 108 3.27 5.46 6.43
CA PHE A 108 2.89 4.34 7.29
C PHE A 108 3.85 4.15 8.44
N PHE A 109 5.14 3.92 8.14
CA PHE A 109 6.14 3.64 9.17
C PHE A 109 6.46 4.88 10.00
N GLY A 110 6.42 6.08 9.42
CA GLY A 110 6.56 7.32 10.17
C GLY A 110 5.43 7.52 11.18
N GLY A 111 4.18 7.36 10.75
CA GLY A 111 3.01 7.47 11.64
C GLY A 111 2.97 6.36 12.68
N TYR A 112 3.31 5.13 12.30
CA TYR A 112 3.43 3.98 13.20
C TYR A 112 4.45 4.24 14.30
N GLU A 113 5.70 4.54 13.95
CA GLU A 113 6.78 4.71 14.94
C GLU A 113 6.58 5.96 15.80
N ALA A 114 6.16 7.09 15.22
CA ALA A 114 5.86 8.29 16.00
C ALA A 114 4.75 8.05 17.03
N SER A 115 3.75 7.23 16.68
CA SER A 115 2.68 6.86 17.61
C SER A 115 3.19 5.94 18.73
N ARG A 116 4.10 5.01 18.42
CA ARG A 116 4.72 4.14 19.43
C ARG A 116 5.57 4.93 20.40
N ASP A 117 6.37 5.86 19.89
CA ASP A 117 7.20 6.75 20.70
C ASP A 117 6.34 7.62 21.64
N LEU A 118 5.21 8.13 21.15
CA LEU A 118 4.28 8.94 21.95
C LEU A 118 3.54 8.12 23.03
N MET A 119 3.28 6.83 22.76
CA MET A 119 2.53 5.94 23.66
C MET A 119 3.41 5.15 24.64
N ALA A 120 4.73 5.22 24.48
CA ALA A 120 5.71 4.64 25.40
C ALA A 120 5.79 5.48 26.69
N GLU A 121 5.81 4.81 27.83
CA GLU A 121 5.95 5.47 29.13
C GLU A 121 7.42 5.86 29.38
N PRO A 122 7.70 6.88 30.22
CA PRO A 122 9.07 7.28 30.54
C PRO A 122 9.90 6.10 31.08
N GLY A 123 10.95 5.70 30.35
CA GLY A 123 11.80 4.55 30.69
C GLY A 123 11.37 3.21 30.07
N GLN A 124 10.25 3.17 29.35
CA GLN A 124 9.78 2.00 28.60
C GLN A 124 10.32 2.03 27.17
N SER A 125 10.74 0.87 26.64
CA SER A 125 11.06 0.75 25.21
C SER A 125 9.79 0.83 24.37
N LYS A 126 9.88 1.44 23.19
CA LYS A 126 8.78 1.44 22.20
C LYS A 126 8.37 0.04 21.74
N ASP A 127 9.24 -0.95 21.91
CA ASP A 127 8.97 -2.38 21.64
C ASP A 127 8.10 -3.05 22.71
N ASP A 128 7.96 -2.43 23.89
CA ASP A 128 7.28 -3.01 25.04
C ASP A 128 5.91 -2.37 25.34
N ILE A 129 5.38 -1.53 24.44
CA ILE A 129 4.10 -0.82 24.62
C ILE A 129 2.88 -1.76 24.68
N GLY A 130 3.07 -3.05 24.40
CA GLY A 130 2.02 -4.06 24.42
C GLY A 130 1.17 -4.10 23.13
N PRO A 131 0.36 -5.16 22.97
CA PRO A 131 -0.32 -5.45 21.71
C PRO A 131 -1.38 -4.42 21.35
N LEU A 132 -2.15 -3.92 22.32
CA LEU A 132 -3.21 -2.95 22.05
C LEU A 132 -2.64 -1.59 21.59
N LYS A 133 -1.62 -1.05 22.27
CA LYS A 133 -0.97 0.20 21.86
C LYS A 133 -0.29 0.03 20.48
N THR A 134 0.30 -1.14 20.22
CA THR A 134 0.87 -1.50 18.90
C THR A 134 -0.19 -1.54 17.80
N MET A 135 -1.36 -2.09 18.07
CA MET A 135 -2.50 -2.08 17.14
C MET A 135 -2.96 -0.66 16.83
N VAL A 136 -3.08 0.20 17.86
CA VAL A 136 -3.45 1.61 17.67
C VAL A 136 -2.40 2.34 16.83
N ALA A 137 -1.11 2.15 17.13
CA ALA A 137 -0.04 2.71 16.31
C ALA A 137 -0.11 2.23 14.85
N GLY A 138 -0.42 0.95 14.62
CA GLY A 138 -0.65 0.39 13.29
C GLY A 138 -1.83 1.03 12.56
N ALA A 139 -2.92 1.32 13.27
CA ALA A 139 -4.07 2.04 12.73
C ALA A 139 -3.70 3.49 12.36
N VAL A 140 -2.94 4.20 13.21
CA VAL A 140 -2.47 5.56 12.90
C VAL A 140 -1.54 5.55 11.68
N GLY A 141 -0.60 4.62 11.60
CA GLY A 141 0.23 4.42 10.41
C GLY A 141 -0.62 4.15 9.16
N GLY A 142 -1.64 3.31 9.27
CA GLY A 142 -2.60 3.05 8.18
C GLY A 142 -3.34 4.32 7.73
N VAL A 143 -3.81 5.14 8.66
CA VAL A 143 -4.45 6.43 8.35
C VAL A 143 -3.47 7.37 7.68
N ALA A 144 -2.22 7.45 8.15
CA ALA A 144 -1.18 8.29 7.55
C ALA A 144 -0.87 7.87 6.11
N LEU A 145 -0.72 6.55 5.87
CA LEU A 145 -0.56 5.97 4.53
C LEU A 145 -1.71 6.38 3.61
N TRP A 146 -2.95 6.11 4.03
CA TRP A 146 -4.10 6.38 3.19
C TRP A 146 -4.24 7.86 2.93
N THR A 147 -4.07 8.72 3.93
CA THR A 147 -4.14 10.18 3.77
C THR A 147 -3.12 10.68 2.74
N ALA A 148 -1.90 10.13 2.73
CA ALA A 148 -0.88 10.54 1.77
C ALA A 148 -1.17 10.09 0.33
N ILE A 149 -1.71 8.88 0.15
CA ILE A 149 -1.91 8.29 -1.18
C ILE A 149 -3.28 8.65 -1.78
N PHE A 150 -4.28 8.92 -0.94
CA PHE A 150 -5.68 9.07 -1.36
C PHE A 150 -5.90 10.05 -2.53
N PRO A 151 -5.24 11.23 -2.56
CA PRO A 151 -5.40 12.16 -3.68
C PRO A 151 -5.06 11.53 -5.04
N ALA A 152 -3.99 10.73 -5.09
CA ALA A 152 -3.60 10.03 -6.32
C ALA A 152 -4.61 8.94 -6.71
N ASP A 153 -5.17 8.23 -5.72
CA ASP A 153 -6.19 7.22 -5.93
C ASP A 153 -7.51 7.84 -6.45
N VAL A 154 -7.90 9.02 -5.97
CA VAL A 154 -9.07 9.76 -6.48
C VAL A 154 -8.87 10.18 -7.93
N ILE A 155 -7.72 10.76 -8.28
CA ILE A 155 -7.39 11.13 -9.67
C ILE A 155 -7.45 9.89 -10.56
N LYS A 156 -6.82 8.80 -10.14
CA LYS A 156 -6.78 7.54 -10.87
C LYS A 156 -8.18 6.95 -11.07
N SER A 157 -9.00 6.96 -10.02
CA SER A 157 -10.39 6.49 -10.08
C SER A 157 -11.23 7.31 -11.06
N ARG A 158 -11.11 8.64 -11.05
CA ARG A 158 -11.81 9.53 -12.00
C ARG A 158 -11.44 9.23 -13.45
N ILE A 159 -10.14 9.08 -13.74
CA ILE A 159 -9.65 8.71 -15.07
C ILE A 159 -10.26 7.39 -15.53
N GLN A 160 -10.32 6.39 -14.64
CA GLN A 160 -10.83 5.06 -14.97
C GLN A 160 -12.35 5.07 -15.18
N VAL A 161 -13.11 5.61 -14.23
CA VAL A 161 -14.59 5.60 -14.26
C VAL A 161 -15.13 6.44 -15.42
N GLN A 162 -14.52 7.59 -15.72
CA GLN A 162 -14.95 8.46 -16.80
C GLN A 162 -14.25 8.14 -18.13
N SER A 163 -13.37 7.13 -18.17
CA SER A 163 -12.59 6.75 -19.36
C SER A 163 -11.84 7.92 -20.01
N LEU A 164 -11.34 8.86 -19.20
CA LEU A 164 -10.69 10.07 -19.67
C LEU A 164 -9.32 9.74 -20.28
N ARG A 165 -9.05 10.29 -21.46
CA ARG A 165 -7.71 10.24 -22.10
C ARG A 165 -6.86 11.45 -21.72
N LEU A 166 -6.91 11.84 -20.45
CA LEU A 166 -6.20 12.98 -19.90
C LEU A 166 -5.06 12.52 -18.98
N SER A 167 -4.03 13.35 -18.82
CA SER A 167 -2.96 13.09 -17.87
C SER A 167 -3.47 13.20 -16.43
N MET A 168 -2.81 12.51 -15.48
CA MET A 168 -3.12 12.63 -14.04
C MET A 168 -3.02 14.08 -13.55
N THR A 169 -2.09 14.86 -14.10
CA THR A 169 -1.94 16.28 -13.77
C THR A 169 -3.12 17.12 -14.27
N GLN A 170 -3.61 16.88 -15.49
CA GLN A 170 -4.77 17.57 -16.04
C GLN A 170 -6.02 17.29 -15.21
N VAL A 171 -6.27 16.02 -14.91
CA VAL A 171 -7.42 15.61 -14.08
C VAL A 171 -7.30 16.16 -12.66
N GLY A 172 -6.11 16.15 -12.07
CA GLY A 172 -5.88 16.77 -10.76
C GLY A 172 -6.18 18.26 -10.76
N VAL A 173 -5.66 19.02 -11.74
CA VAL A 173 -5.95 20.46 -11.86
C VAL A 173 -7.44 20.72 -12.08
N GLU A 174 -8.11 19.88 -12.86
CA GLU A 174 -9.55 19.97 -13.10
C GLU A 174 -10.37 19.75 -11.82
N ILE A 175 -10.06 18.70 -11.06
CA ILE A 175 -10.70 18.42 -9.75
C ILE A 175 -10.50 19.61 -8.83
N PHE A 176 -9.26 20.11 -8.71
CA PHE A 176 -8.95 21.23 -7.85
C PHE A 176 -9.73 22.50 -8.25
N ARG A 177 -9.83 22.80 -9.54
CA ARG A 177 -10.54 23.98 -10.05
C ARG A 177 -12.06 23.89 -9.92
N LYS A 178 -12.65 22.71 -10.13
CA LYS A 178 -14.11 22.53 -10.17
C LYS A 178 -14.71 22.18 -8.80
N GLU A 179 -14.00 21.39 -8.00
CA GLU A 179 -14.53 20.79 -6.77
C GLU A 179 -13.71 21.16 -5.52
N GLY A 180 -12.52 21.76 -5.70
CA GLY A 180 -11.65 22.19 -4.61
C GLY A 180 -10.78 21.08 -4.02
N LEU A 181 -10.04 21.43 -2.95
CA LEU A 181 -9.06 20.53 -2.34
C LEU A 181 -9.69 19.33 -1.62
N MET A 182 -10.87 19.48 -1.03
CA MET A 182 -11.54 18.39 -0.30
C MET A 182 -12.00 17.26 -1.23
N ALA A 183 -12.17 17.54 -2.53
CA ALA A 183 -12.55 16.54 -3.50
C ALA A 183 -11.54 15.39 -3.64
N PHE A 184 -10.26 15.66 -3.37
CA PHE A 184 -9.20 14.64 -3.34
C PHE A 184 -9.32 13.66 -2.17
N TYR A 185 -10.17 13.94 -1.20
CA TYR A 185 -10.39 13.12 -0.01
C TYR A 185 -11.82 12.56 0.06
N ASN A 186 -12.63 12.77 -0.98
CA ASN A 186 -13.96 12.19 -1.09
C ASN A 186 -13.85 10.65 -1.16
N GLY A 187 -14.23 9.97 -0.07
CA GLY A 187 -14.08 8.52 0.09
C GLY A 187 -12.99 8.11 1.08
N LEU A 188 -12.25 9.05 1.68
CA LEU A 188 -11.24 8.72 2.69
C LEU A 188 -11.89 8.14 3.95
N GLN A 189 -13.02 8.70 4.41
CA GLN A 189 -13.73 8.21 5.59
C GLN A 189 -14.10 6.72 5.51
N PRO A 190 -14.83 6.23 4.47
CA PRO A 190 -15.11 4.79 4.36
C PRO A 190 -13.85 3.95 4.23
N THR A 191 -12.78 4.49 3.62
CA THR A 191 -11.47 3.81 3.53
C THR A 191 -10.82 3.63 4.91
N ILE A 192 -10.83 4.65 5.75
CA ILE A 192 -10.34 4.59 7.13
C ILE A 192 -11.19 3.63 7.97
N VAL A 193 -12.52 3.76 7.91
CA VAL A 193 -13.46 2.89 8.64
C VAL A 193 -13.25 1.42 8.27
N ARG A 194 -12.97 1.12 7.00
CA ARG A 194 -12.62 -0.24 6.53
C ARG A 194 -11.24 -0.71 7.03
N THR A 195 -10.29 0.21 7.15
CA THR A 195 -8.90 -0.12 7.48
C THR A 195 -8.75 -0.59 8.93
N ILE A 196 -9.48 0.03 9.87
CA ILE A 196 -9.44 -0.33 11.30
C ILE A 196 -9.77 -1.82 11.56
N PRO A 197 -10.92 -2.37 11.13
CA PRO A 197 -11.24 -3.78 11.35
C PRO A 197 -10.31 -4.72 10.58
N ALA A 198 -9.86 -4.33 9.38
CA ALA A 198 -8.89 -5.14 8.62
C ALA A 198 -7.57 -5.29 9.38
N THR A 199 -7.06 -4.20 9.97
CA THR A 199 -5.87 -4.21 10.82
C THR A 199 -6.10 -5.03 12.10
N ALA A 200 -7.28 -4.91 12.73
CA ALA A 200 -7.60 -5.69 13.92
C ALA A 200 -7.57 -7.21 13.64
N VAL A 201 -8.21 -7.65 12.56
CA VAL A 201 -8.19 -9.06 12.15
C VAL A 201 -6.77 -9.52 11.82
N LEU A 202 -5.98 -8.69 11.13
CA LEU A 202 -4.58 -9.01 10.81
C LEU A 202 -3.77 -9.30 12.08
N PHE A 203 -3.88 -8.46 13.11
CA PHE A 203 -3.17 -8.65 14.36
C PHE A 203 -3.64 -9.89 15.13
N VAL A 204 -4.97 -10.09 15.24
CA VAL A 204 -5.53 -11.28 15.90
C VAL A 204 -5.05 -12.57 15.24
N VAL A 205 -5.13 -12.63 13.90
CA VAL A 205 -4.68 -13.81 13.14
C VAL A 205 -3.18 -14.01 13.29
N TYR A 206 -2.39 -12.94 13.26
CA TYR A 206 -0.94 -13.02 13.45
C TYR A 206 -0.57 -13.55 14.84
N GLU A 207 -1.17 -13.02 15.91
CA GLU A 207 -0.90 -13.47 17.28
C GLU A 207 -1.29 -14.93 17.48
N TYR A 208 -2.47 -15.33 17.01
CA TYR A 208 -2.93 -16.71 17.13
C TYR A 208 -2.03 -17.66 16.33
N SER A 209 -1.68 -17.29 15.10
CA SER A 209 -0.78 -18.10 14.26
C SER A 209 0.61 -18.22 14.88
N LYS A 210 1.13 -17.13 15.47
CA LYS A 210 2.43 -17.14 16.14
C LYS A 210 2.40 -18.06 17.37
N LYS A 211 1.38 -17.94 18.22
CA LYS A 211 1.19 -18.83 19.39
C LYS A 211 1.13 -20.29 18.98
N LEU A 212 0.29 -20.62 17.99
CA LEU A 212 0.16 -21.98 17.47
C LEU A 212 1.48 -22.53 16.92
N MET A 213 2.23 -21.73 16.15
CA MET A 213 3.54 -22.16 15.65
C MET A 213 4.55 -22.35 16.80
N THR A 214 4.55 -21.49 17.82
CA THR A 214 5.42 -21.67 18.97
C THR A 214 5.07 -22.93 19.75
N GLU A 215 3.79 -23.24 19.96
CA GLU A 215 3.34 -24.46 20.65
C GLU A 215 3.59 -25.75 19.85
N LEU A 216 3.62 -25.68 18.51
CA LEU A 216 3.84 -26.86 17.66
C LEU A 216 5.31 -27.19 17.40
N PHE A 217 6.20 -26.20 17.48
CA PHE A 217 7.61 -26.33 17.08
C PHE A 217 8.61 -26.05 18.21
N VAL A 218 8.14 -25.80 19.44
CA VAL A 218 8.94 -25.73 20.69
C VAL A 218 8.41 -26.78 21.65
#